data_AF-A0A961HM46-F1
#
_entry.id   AF-A0A961HM46-F1
#
_cell.length_a   1.000
_cell.length_b   1.000
_cell.length_c   1.000
_cell.angle_alpha   90.00
_cell.angle_beta   90.00
_cell.angle_gamma   90.00
#
_symmetry.space_group_name_H-M   'P 1'
#
loop_
_entity.id
_entity.type
_entity.pdbx_description
1 polymer ?
#
loop_
_entity_poly.entity_id
_entity_poly.type
_entity_poly.pdbx_seq_one_letter_code
_entity_poly.pdbx_strand_id
1 'polypeptide(L)'
;MLAAESVARREGLGKETVRRWVVQAQVDGGQRQGATSEELAEIKELKAKVRRLEEDNEILRRASIFFARGQRRVLRQVLQHLPHAPLLDRGIDLLRHGSHPSNSKG
;
A
#
# COMPACT_ATOMS: atom_id res chain seq x y z
N MET A 1 27.29 -3.83 -33.56
CA MET A 1 27.53 -4.85 -32.51
C MET A 1 28.94 -4.75 -31.91
N LEU A 2 29.96 -4.42 -32.70
CA LEU A 2 31.35 -4.25 -32.25
C LEU A 2 31.56 -3.20 -31.14
N ALA A 3 30.74 -2.14 -31.11
CA ALA A 3 30.81 -1.10 -30.07
C ALA A 3 30.42 -1.59 -28.66
N ALA A 4 29.42 -2.48 -28.55
CA ALA A 4 29.03 -3.04 -27.26
C ALA A 4 30.10 -4.00 -26.73
N GLU A 5 30.78 -4.73 -27.62
CA GLU A 5 31.89 -5.62 -27.25
C GLU A 5 33.15 -4.86 -26.82
N SER A 6 33.48 -3.76 -27.51
CA SER A 6 34.65 -2.96 -27.13
C SER A 6 34.45 -2.29 -25.77
N VAL A 7 33.26 -1.74 -25.51
CA VAL A 7 32.90 -1.17 -24.21
C VAL A 7 32.86 -2.25 -23.13
N ALA A 8 32.22 -3.40 -23.39
CA ALA A 8 32.19 -4.52 -22.46
C ALA A 8 33.60 -4.98 -22.04
N ARG A 9 34.52 -5.15 -23.01
CA ARG A 9 35.91 -5.52 -22.72
C ARG A 9 36.67 -4.47 -21.93
N ARG A 10 36.46 -3.18 -22.22
CA ARG A 10 37.13 -2.08 -21.52
C ARG A 10 36.67 -1.95 -20.07
N GLU A 11 35.37 -2.09 -19.83
CA GLU A 11 34.77 -1.93 -18.50
C GLU A 11 34.71 -3.24 -17.69
N GLY A 12 35.22 -4.36 -18.24
CA GLY A 12 35.16 -5.68 -17.59
C GLY A 12 33.74 -6.25 -17.45
N LEU A 13 32.78 -5.76 -18.25
CA LEU A 13 31.39 -6.18 -18.23
C LEU A 13 31.12 -7.31 -19.23
N GLY A 14 30.09 -8.11 -18.97
CA GLY A 14 29.58 -9.06 -19.96
C GLY A 14 28.98 -8.33 -21.18
N LYS A 15 29.28 -8.79 -22.39
CA LYS A 15 28.73 -8.27 -23.65
C LYS A 15 27.20 -8.15 -23.63
N GLU A 16 26.53 -9.17 -23.07
CA GLU A 16 25.06 -9.21 -23.01
C GLU A 16 24.49 -8.16 -22.05
N THR A 17 25.19 -7.84 -20.96
CA THR A 17 24.80 -6.76 -20.03
C THR A 17 24.79 -5.42 -20.74
N VAL A 18 25.88 -5.08 -21.44
CA VAL A 18 25.98 -3.83 -22.19
C VAL A 18 24.92 -3.76 -23.30
N ARG A 19 24.69 -4.87 -24.00
CA ARG A 19 23.61 -4.94 -25.01
C ARG A 19 22.25 -4.63 -24.41
N ARG A 20 21.90 -5.22 -23.26
CA ARG A 20 20.61 -4.97 -22.61
C ARG A 20 20.44 -3.52 -22.20
N TRP A 21 21.48 -2.88 -21.67
CA TRP A 21 21.44 -1.45 -21.33
C TRP A 21 21.25 -0.57 -22.56
N VAL A 22 21.92 -0.89 -23.67
CA VAL A 22 21.71 -0.15 -24.94
C VAL A 22 20.26 -0.28 -25.42
N VAL A 23 19.68 -1.49 -25.34
CA VAL A 23 18.27 -1.69 -25.71
C VAL A 23 17.34 -0.91 -24.78
N GLN A 24 17.58 -0.93 -23.47
CA GLN A 24 16.77 -0.18 -22.51
C GLN A 24 16.89 1.34 -22.76
N ALA A 25 18.09 1.87 -23.02
CA ALA A 25 18.27 3.27 -23.36
C ALA A 25 17.55 3.68 -24.66
N GLN A 26 17.45 2.77 -25.64
CA GLN A 26 16.62 3.00 -26.84
C GLN A 26 15.12 3.07 -26.51
N VAL A 27 14.66 2.24 -25.58
CA VAL A 27 13.27 2.26 -25.11
C VAL A 27 12.99 3.55 -24.33
N ASP A 28 13.86 3.89 -23.39
CA ASP A 28 13.77 5.11 -22.58
C ASP A 28 13.80 6.38 -23.46
N GLY A 29 14.56 6.35 -24.56
CA GLY A 29 14.61 7.42 -25.56
C GLY A 29 13.52 7.37 -26.65
N GLY A 30 12.53 6.48 -26.54
CA GLY A 30 11.42 6.36 -27.49
C GLY A 30 11.79 5.81 -28.88
N GLN A 31 13.04 5.35 -29.07
CA GLN A 31 13.53 4.78 -30.33
C GLN A 31 13.06 3.34 -30.55
N ARG A 32 12.55 2.69 -29.49
CA ARG A 32 12.09 1.31 -29.52
C ARG A 32 10.87 1.16 -28.63
N GLN A 33 9.92 0.32 -29.04
CA GLN A 33 8.81 -0.05 -28.16
C GLN A 33 9.29 -0.88 -26.97
N GLY A 34 8.72 -0.61 -25.81
CA GLY A 34 8.98 -1.28 -24.54
C GLY A 34 8.55 -0.40 -23.37
N ALA A 35 8.53 -0.98 -22.18
CA ALA A 35 8.34 -0.18 -20.96
C ALA A 35 9.65 0.53 -20.61
N THR A 36 9.56 1.83 -20.35
CA THR A 36 10.70 2.63 -19.92
C THR A 36 11.13 2.24 -18.51
N SER A 37 12.37 2.56 -18.16
CA SER A 37 12.90 2.38 -16.81
C SER A 37 12.05 3.09 -15.76
N GLU A 38 11.48 4.25 -16.10
CA GLU A 38 10.59 5.03 -15.23
C GLU A 38 9.24 4.33 -15.02
N GLU A 39 8.59 3.85 -16.09
CA GLU A 39 7.34 3.09 -16.01
C GLU A 39 7.52 1.82 -15.17
N LEU A 40 8.64 1.10 -15.35
CA LEU A 40 8.94 -0.08 -14.57
C LEU A 40 9.16 0.23 -13.07
N ALA A 41 9.79 1.37 -12.77
CA ALA A 41 9.96 1.83 -11.40
C ALA A 41 8.63 2.18 -10.75
N GLU A 42 7.75 2.89 -11.46
CA GLU A 42 6.41 3.23 -10.98
C GLU A 42 5.57 1.96 -10.73
N ILE A 43 5.58 1.01 -11.66
CA ILE A 43 4.88 -0.27 -11.50
C ILE A 43 5.36 -0.99 -10.23
N LYS A 44 6.67 -0.97 -9.94
CA LYS A 44 7.23 -1.59 -8.74
C LYS A 44 6.72 -0.90 -7.47
N GLU A 45 6.73 0.42 -7.44
CA GLU A 45 6.23 1.20 -6.31
C GLU A 45 4.73 0.99 -6.08
N LEU A 46 3.94 0.97 -7.15
CA LEU A 46 2.51 0.70 -7.09
C LEU A 46 2.25 -0.71 -6.54
N LYS A 47 2.97 -1.74 -7.02
CA LYS A 47 2.85 -3.09 -6.47
C LYS A 47 3.20 -3.16 -4.98
N ALA A 48 4.23 -2.44 -4.54
CA ALA A 48 4.59 -2.37 -3.12
C ALA A 48 3.51 -1.66 -2.28
N LYS A 49 2.89 -0.60 -2.82
CA LYS A 49 1.76 0.09 -2.17
C LYS A 49 0.54 -0.82 -2.07
N VAL A 50 0.16 -1.50 -3.15
CA VAL A 50 -0.99 -2.44 -3.16
C VAL A 50 -0.79 -3.52 -2.10
N ARG A 51 0.40 -4.15 -2.05
CA ARG A 51 0.70 -5.16 -1.05
C ARG A 51 0.53 -4.65 0.39
N ARG A 52 1.05 -3.45 0.69
CA ARG A 52 0.88 -2.83 2.02
C ARG A 52 -0.59 -2.59 2.35
N LEU A 53 -1.36 -2.07 1.40
CA LEU A 53 -2.79 -1.84 1.59
C LEU A 53 -3.58 -3.14 1.78
N GLU A 54 -3.18 -4.23 1.13
CA GLU A 54 -3.79 -5.55 1.33
C GLU A 54 -3.48 -6.09 2.74
N GLU A 55 -2.23 -5.95 3.20
CA GLU A 55 -1.82 -6.32 4.56
C GLU A 55 -2.60 -5.51 5.62
N ASP A 56 -2.72 -4.19 5.45
CA ASP A 56 -3.50 -3.32 6.34
C ASP A 56 -5.00 -3.68 6.33
N ASN A 57 -5.58 -3.91 5.15
CA ASN A 57 -6.98 -4.31 5.03
C ASN A 57 -7.25 -5.65 5.73
N GLU A 58 -6.32 -6.59 5.66
CA GLU A 58 -6.46 -7.87 6.35
C GLU A 58 -6.46 -7.70 7.87
N ILE A 59 -5.59 -6.83 8.41
CA ILE A 59 -5.59 -6.47 9.84
C ILE A 59 -6.93 -5.86 10.23
N LEU A 60 -7.43 -4.90 9.44
CA LEU A 60 -8.71 -4.24 9.70
C LEU A 60 -9.90 -5.20 9.63
N ARG A 61 -9.90 -6.14 8.67
CA ARG A 61 -10.93 -7.19 8.58
C ARG A 61 -10.90 -8.10 9.80
N ARG A 62 -9.72 -8.56 10.23
CA ARG A 62 -9.57 -9.39 11.44
C ARG A 62 -10.07 -8.64 12.68
N ALA A 63 -9.70 -7.38 12.82
CA ALA A 63 -10.18 -6.52 13.90
C ALA A 63 -11.71 -6.40 13.84
N SER A 64 -12.29 -6.10 12.67
CA SER A 64 -13.74 -5.95 12.49
C SER A 64 -14.50 -7.22 12.86
N ILE A 65 -14.01 -8.39 12.45
CA ILE A 65 -14.58 -9.70 12.81
C ILE A 65 -14.48 -9.93 14.32
N PHE A 66 -13.34 -9.60 14.94
CA PHE A 66 -13.15 -9.68 16.39
C PHE A 66 -14.16 -8.80 17.14
N PHE A 67 -14.37 -7.56 16.68
CA PHE A 67 -15.34 -6.63 17.27
C PHE A 67 -16.80 -7.07 17.07
N ALA A 68 -17.14 -7.58 15.88
CA ALA A 68 -18.49 -8.05 15.54
C ALA A 68 -18.91 -9.28 16.36
N ARG A 69 -17.96 -10.15 16.73
CA ARG A 69 -18.20 -11.34 17.58
C ARG A 69 -18.42 -11.03 19.07
N GLY A 70 -18.63 -9.76 19.43
CA GLY A 70 -19.00 -9.36 20.80
C GLY A 70 -17.84 -9.13 21.75
N GLN A 71 -16.58 -9.25 21.31
CA GLN A 71 -15.40 -8.94 22.12
C GLN A 71 -15.07 -7.43 22.22
N ARG A 72 -16.11 -6.57 22.13
CA ARG A 72 -16.00 -5.12 22.40
C ARG A 72 -15.37 -4.82 23.76
N ARG A 73 -15.56 -5.72 24.73
CA ARG A 73 -15.06 -5.57 26.12
C ARG A 73 -13.53 -5.64 26.21
N VAL A 74 -12.90 -6.51 25.44
CA VAL A 74 -11.45 -6.79 25.52
C VAL A 74 -10.65 -5.64 24.90
N LEU A 75 -11.10 -5.15 23.75
CA LEU A 75 -10.45 -4.02 23.09
C LEU A 75 -10.67 -2.70 23.84
N ARG A 76 -11.81 -2.53 24.51
CA ARG A 76 -12.03 -1.43 25.47
C ARG A 76 -10.98 -1.46 26.59
N GLN A 77 -10.68 -2.63 27.13
CA GLN A 77 -9.69 -2.79 28.19
C GLN A 77 -8.25 -2.52 27.72
N VAL A 78 -7.91 -2.94 26.49
CA VAL A 78 -6.61 -2.64 25.88
C VAL A 78 -6.45 -1.15 25.57
N LEU A 79 -7.50 -0.50 25.03
CA LEU A 79 -7.48 0.94 24.71
C LEU A 79 -7.44 1.83 25.97
N GLN A 80 -7.99 1.37 27.10
CA GLN A 80 -7.94 2.06 28.39
C GLN A 80 -6.52 2.18 28.98
N HIS A 81 -5.58 1.37 28.50
CA HIS A 81 -4.20 1.35 29.01
C HIS A 81 -3.20 1.92 28.00
N LEU A 82 -3.67 2.39 26.84
CA LEU A 82 -2.84 3.10 25.87
C LEU A 82 -2.71 4.57 26.29
N PRO A 83 -1.49 5.10 26.47
CA PRO A 83 -1.31 6.51 26.76
C PRO A 83 -1.63 7.30 25.48
N HIS A 84 -2.69 8.12 25.52
CA HIS A 84 -3.16 9.06 24.47
C HIS A 84 -4.23 8.60 23.46
N ALA A 85 -5.37 8.07 23.91
CA ALA A 85 -6.56 7.96 23.04
C ALA A 85 -7.71 8.93 23.42
N PRO A 86 -7.57 10.27 23.29
CA PRO A 86 -8.63 11.20 23.70
C PRO A 86 -9.74 11.40 22.65
N LEU A 87 -9.83 10.59 21.59
CA LEU A 87 -10.77 10.83 20.48
C LEU A 87 -11.84 9.75 20.24
N LEU A 88 -11.83 8.64 20.99
CA LEU A 88 -12.78 7.54 20.75
C LEU A 88 -14.07 7.59 21.59
N ASP A 89 -14.14 8.42 22.64
CA ASP A 89 -15.30 8.45 23.53
C ASP A 89 -16.56 9.06 22.88
N ARG A 90 -16.41 10.04 21.98
CA ARG A 90 -17.57 10.67 21.30
C ARG A 90 -18.29 9.76 20.32
N GLY A 91 -17.59 8.83 19.67
CA GLY A 91 -18.18 7.96 18.63
C GLY A 91 -19.12 6.89 19.20
N ILE A 92 -18.86 6.44 20.43
CA ILE A 92 -19.62 5.36 21.07
C ILE A 92 -20.94 5.87 21.69
N ASP A 93 -21.01 7.14 22.10
CA ASP A 93 -22.23 7.72 22.70
C ASP A 93 -23.34 8.02 21.68
N LEU A 94 -22.97 8.34 20.43
CA LEU A 94 -23.93 8.55 19.33
C LEU A 94 -24.69 7.28 18.94
N LEU A 95 -24.12 6.09 19.21
CA LEU A 95 -24.77 4.81 18.95
C LEU A 95 -25.66 4.34 20.11
N ARG A 96 -25.59 4.99 21.28
CA ARG A 96 -26.39 4.63 22.47
C ARG A 96 -27.68 5.44 22.59
N HIS A 97 -27.67 6.68 22.10
CA HIS A 97 -28.84 7.55 22.09
C HIS A 97 -29.40 7.65 20.68
N GLY A 98 -29.99 6.55 20.20
CA GLY A 98 -30.86 6.60 19.03
C GLY A 98 -31.99 7.60 19.29
N SER A 99 -32.11 8.59 18.41
CA SER A 99 -33.24 9.52 18.36
C SER A 99 -34.56 8.75 18.33
N HIS A 100 -35.26 8.74 19.45
CA HIS A 100 -36.72 8.61 19.50
C HIS A 100 -37.28 9.98 19.85
N PRO A 101 -37.78 10.77 18.87
CA PRO A 101 -38.79 11.76 19.19
C PRO A 101 -40.10 11.00 19.41
N SER A 102 -40.44 10.79 20.68
CA SER A 102 -41.81 10.44 21.05
C SER A 102 -42.72 11.60 20.64
N ASN A 103 -43.56 11.42 19.62
CA ASN A 103 -44.71 12.29 19.43
C ASN A 103 -45.89 11.67 20.20
N SER A 104 -46.04 12.09 21.46
CA SER A 104 -47.23 11.85 22.25
C SER A 104 -48.37 12.71 21.73
N LYS A 105 -49.51 12.08 21.49
CA LYS A 105 -50.79 12.71 21.15
C LYS A 105 -51.10 13.89 22.09
N GLY A 106 -51.50 15.00 21.48
CA GLY A 106 -52.34 16.06 22.02
C GLY A 106 -53.29 16.49 20.91
#